data_AF-A0A1H9F0U2-F1
#
_entry.id   AF-A0A1H9F0U2-F1
#
_cell.length_a   1.000
_cell.length_b   1.000
_cell.length_c   1.000
_cell.angle_alpha   90.00
_cell.angle_beta   90.00
_cell.angle_gamma   90.00
#
_symmetry.space_group_name_H-M   'P 1'
#
loop_
_entity.id
_entity.type
_entity.pdbx_description
1 polymer ?
#
loop_
_entity_poly.entity_id
_entity_poly.type
_entity_poly.pdbx_seq_one_letter_code
_entity_poly.pdbx_strand_id
1 'polypeptide(L)'
;MQGDACKLPFEDETFDAVTSNYVYHNIPSSDRQAILLETLRTLKKGGTFAIHDIMSKAKYGDMQAFVQKLKDMGYDDVKLVDTTSGMFMNKWESTWMGLSGSAILMGRK
;
A
#
# COMPACT_ATOMS: atom_id res chain seq x y z
N MET A 1 2.63 8.47 21.32
CA MET A 1 3.65 7.53 20.81
C MET A 1 4.23 8.10 19.53
N GLN A 2 5.53 8.06 19.36
CA GLN A 2 6.18 8.33 18.08
C GLN A 2 6.23 7.01 17.30
N GLY A 3 5.81 7.02 16.04
CA GLY A 3 5.86 5.86 15.15
C GLY A 3 6.51 6.25 13.85
N ASP A 4 7.54 5.51 13.43
CA ASP A 4 8.17 5.65 12.13
C ASP A 4 7.68 4.51 11.24
N ALA A 5 7.04 4.84 10.12
CA ALA A 5 6.57 3.83 9.17
C ALA A 5 7.74 3.07 8.50
N CYS A 6 8.95 3.63 8.49
CA CYS A 6 10.16 2.92 8.07
C CYS A 6 10.62 1.86 9.07
N LYS A 7 10.20 1.97 10.34
CA LYS A 7 10.52 1.02 11.41
C LYS A 7 9.42 1.05 12.48
N LEU A 8 8.41 0.22 12.29
CA LEU A 8 7.26 0.17 13.17
C LEU A 8 7.66 -0.42 14.53
N PRO A 9 7.31 0.21 15.66
CA PRO A 9 7.66 -0.28 17.00
C PRO A 9 6.72 -1.40 17.46
N PHE A 10 6.40 -2.34 16.55
CA PHE A 10 5.52 -3.48 16.78
C PHE A 10 6.21 -4.76 16.30
N GLU A 11 5.95 -5.85 17.00
CA GLU A 11 6.41 -7.18 16.63
C GLU A 11 5.72 -7.66 15.34
N ASP A 12 6.27 -8.70 14.74
CA ASP A 12 5.64 -9.40 13.62
C ASP A 12 4.27 -9.92 14.06
N GLU A 13 3.31 -9.95 13.14
CA GLU A 13 2.00 -10.59 13.41
C GLU A 13 1.25 -10.01 14.63
N THR A 14 1.33 -8.70 14.84
CA THR A 14 0.66 -8.00 15.94
C THR A 14 -0.83 -7.73 15.65
N PHE A 15 -1.18 -7.35 14.42
CA PHE A 15 -2.51 -6.82 14.10
C PHE A 15 -3.33 -7.78 13.22
N ASP A 16 -4.64 -7.82 13.45
CA ASP A 16 -5.60 -8.59 12.63
C ASP A 16 -5.96 -7.87 11.32
N ALA A 17 -5.86 -6.54 11.31
CA ALA A 17 -6.05 -5.72 10.13
C ALA A 17 -5.09 -4.53 10.10
N VAL A 18 -4.66 -4.14 8.90
CA VAL A 18 -3.81 -2.96 8.68
C VAL A 18 -4.37 -2.10 7.57
N THR A 19 -4.49 -0.80 7.83
CA THR A 19 -4.94 0.18 6.84
C THR A 19 -4.03 1.41 6.82
N SER A 20 -3.85 2.01 5.66
CA SER A 20 -3.17 3.31 5.52
C SER A 20 -3.79 4.09 4.36
N ASN A 21 -3.85 5.41 4.51
CA ASN A 21 -4.47 6.30 3.52
C ASN A 21 -3.60 7.54 3.32
N TYR A 22 -2.98 7.66 2.14
CA TYR A 22 -2.19 8.82 1.72
C TYR A 22 -1.03 9.20 2.68
N VAL A 23 -0.29 8.21 3.20
CA VAL A 23 0.81 8.44 4.15
C VAL A 23 2.19 8.26 3.52
N TYR A 24 2.43 7.13 2.85
CA TYR A 24 3.79 6.69 2.53
C TYR A 24 4.44 7.50 1.39
N HIS A 25 3.64 8.16 0.54
CA HIS A 25 4.19 9.09 -0.45
C HIS A 25 4.91 10.30 0.16
N ASN A 26 4.63 10.66 1.42
CA ASN A 26 5.29 11.77 2.12
C ASN A 26 6.65 11.39 2.71
N ILE A 27 6.95 10.10 2.81
CA ILE A 27 8.20 9.62 3.36
C ILE A 27 9.27 9.68 2.27
N PRO A 28 10.39 10.40 2.48
CA PRO A 28 11.53 10.34 1.58
C PRO A 28 12.11 8.93 1.59
N SER A 29 11.91 8.18 0.51
CA SER A 29 12.46 6.84 0.36
C SER A 29 12.77 6.56 -1.10
N SER A 30 13.91 5.92 -1.33
CA SER A 30 14.27 5.32 -2.61
C SER A 30 13.52 4.00 -2.86
N ASP A 31 12.97 3.38 -1.81
CA ASP A 31 12.21 2.14 -1.89
C ASP A 31 10.98 2.20 -0.96
N ARG A 32 9.83 2.58 -1.53
CA ARG A 32 8.55 2.56 -0.80
C ARG A 32 7.94 1.16 -0.70
N GLN A 33 8.35 0.22 -1.53
CA GLN A 33 7.89 -1.17 -1.42
C GLN A 33 8.43 -1.81 -0.14
N ALA A 34 9.65 -1.47 0.29
CA ALA A 34 10.19 -1.88 1.59
C ALA A 34 9.33 -1.39 2.77
N ILE A 35 8.81 -0.17 2.71
CA ILE A 35 7.92 0.38 3.74
C ILE A 35 6.57 -0.36 3.78
N LEU A 36 6.05 -0.75 2.62
CA LEU A 36 4.86 -1.61 2.55
C LEU A 36 5.13 -2.98 3.18
N LEU A 37 6.30 -3.58 2.93
CA LEU A 37 6.68 -4.85 3.55
C LEU A 37 6.83 -4.74 5.06
N GLU A 38 7.43 -3.65 5.55
CA GLU A 38 7.53 -3.37 7.00
C GLU A 38 6.14 -3.23 7.65
N THR A 39 5.21 -2.59 6.94
CA THR A 39 3.81 -2.52 7.37
C THR A 39 3.17 -3.91 7.43
N LEU A 40 3.32 -4.71 6.36
CA LEU A 40 2.74 -6.05 6.26
C LEU A 40 3.40 -7.08 7.19
N ARG A 41 4.63 -6.84 7.67
CA ARG A 41 5.27 -7.63 8.71
C ARG A 41 4.43 -7.67 9.99
N THR A 42 3.87 -6.54 10.38
CA THR A 42 3.04 -6.40 11.59
C THR A 42 1.66 -7.05 11.47
N LEU A 43 1.23 -7.42 10.26
CA LEU A 43 -0.04 -8.10 10.02
C LEU A 43 0.08 -9.59 10.36
N LYS A 44 -0.90 -10.14 11.07
CA LYS A 44 -1.00 -11.60 11.35
C LYS A 44 -1.23 -12.39 10.07
N LYS A 45 -0.83 -13.66 10.08
CA LYS A 45 -1.33 -14.65 9.10
C LYS A 45 -2.85 -14.77 9.24
N GLY A 46 -3.55 -14.78 8.12
CA GLY A 46 -5.01 -14.66 8.06
C GLY A 46 -5.53 -13.24 8.29
N GLY A 47 -4.67 -12.24 8.52
CA GLY A 47 -5.04 -10.85 8.68
C GLY A 47 -5.26 -10.15 7.34
N THR A 48 -6.06 -9.08 7.33
CA THR A 48 -6.42 -8.35 6.09
C THR A 48 -5.76 -6.98 6.01
N PHE A 49 -5.48 -6.51 4.79
CA PHE A 49 -4.94 -5.17 4.59
C PHE A 49 -5.64 -4.41 3.46
N ALA A 50 -5.67 -3.09 3.60
CA ALA A 50 -6.09 -2.15 2.57
C ALA A 50 -5.28 -0.84 2.69
N ILE A 51 -4.42 -0.57 1.71
CA ILE A 51 -3.51 0.57 1.69
C ILE A 51 -3.81 1.41 0.45
N HIS A 52 -4.24 2.65 0.66
CA HIS A 52 -4.53 3.62 -0.39
C HIS A 52 -3.40 4.65 -0.48
N ASP A 53 -2.76 4.74 -1.64
CA ASP A 53 -1.71 5.75 -1.85
C ASP A 53 -1.56 6.10 -3.35
N ILE A 54 -0.72 7.10 -3.64
CA ILE A 54 -0.31 7.51 -4.99
C ILE A 54 0.75 6.53 -5.50
N MET A 55 0.31 5.33 -5.86
CA MET A 55 1.11 4.18 -6.30
C MET A 55 1.64 4.29 -7.73
N SER A 56 2.02 5.50 -8.16
CA SER A 56 2.57 5.73 -9.49
C SER A 56 3.94 5.08 -9.66
N LYS A 57 4.30 4.74 -10.90
CA LYS A 57 5.59 4.11 -11.22
C LYS A 57 6.79 4.93 -10.73
N ALA A 58 6.69 6.26 -10.74
CA ALA A 58 7.74 7.14 -10.25
C ALA A 58 7.94 7.07 -8.71
N LYS A 59 6.88 6.77 -7.96
CA LYS A 59 6.91 6.75 -6.48
C LYS A 59 7.18 5.35 -5.92
N TYR A 60 6.62 4.32 -6.56
CA TYR A 60 6.60 2.93 -6.05
C TYR A 60 7.19 1.90 -7.02
N GLY A 61 7.63 2.28 -8.21
CA GLY A 61 8.10 1.33 -9.21
C GLY A 61 6.98 0.46 -9.78
N ASP A 62 7.28 -0.80 -10.08
CA ASP A 62 6.30 -1.74 -10.65
C ASP A 62 5.45 -2.39 -9.56
N MET A 63 4.24 -1.86 -9.35
CA MET A 63 3.31 -2.38 -8.36
C MET A 63 2.60 -3.66 -8.79
N GLN A 64 2.56 -4.00 -10.09
CA GLN A 64 2.03 -5.29 -10.52
C GLN A 64 3.03 -6.40 -10.19
N ALA A 65 4.33 -6.14 -10.38
CA ALA A 65 5.39 -7.03 -9.90
C ALA A 65 5.36 -7.17 -8.36
N PHE A 66 5.07 -6.09 -7.63
CA PHE A 66 4.90 -6.15 -6.18
C PHE A 66 3.69 -7.00 -5.75
N VAL A 67 2.55 -6.88 -6.44
CA VAL A 67 1.39 -7.76 -6.22
C VAL A 67 1.77 -9.23 -6.43
N GLN A 68 2.52 -9.55 -7.48
CA GLN A 68 2.99 -10.91 -7.72
C GLN A 68 3.92 -11.39 -6.60
N LYS A 69 4.86 -10.55 -6.17
CA LYS A 69 5.73 -10.84 -5.03
C LYS A 69 4.94 -11.19 -3.76
N LEU A 70 3.88 -10.45 -3.45
CA LEU A 70 3.04 -10.77 -2.28
C LEU A 70 2.35 -12.13 -2.44
N LYS A 71 1.84 -12.46 -3.63
CA LYS A 71 1.27 -13.78 -3.91
C LYS A 71 2.29 -14.90 -3.76
N ASP A 72 3.51 -14.70 -4.25
CA ASP A 72 4.61 -15.67 -4.11
C ASP A 72 5.04 -15.85 -2.64
N MET A 73 4.82 -14.83 -1.79
CA MET A 73 5.01 -14.90 -0.34
C MET A 73 3.86 -15.59 0.40
N GLY A 74 2.79 -16.01 -0.29
CA GLY A 74 1.64 -16.73 0.28
C GLY A 74 0.43 -15.86 0.63
N TYR A 75 0.40 -14.60 0.20
CA TYR A 75 -0.77 -13.72 0.42
C TYR A 75 -1.90 -14.07 -0.55
N ASP A 76 -3.12 -14.05 -0.04
CA ASP A 76 -4.35 -14.37 -0.76
C ASP A 76 -5.12 -13.11 -1.20
N ASP A 77 -5.88 -13.24 -2.29
CA ASP A 77 -6.75 -12.20 -2.85
C ASP A 77 -6.08 -10.82 -3.06
N VAL A 78 -4.77 -10.82 -3.33
CA VAL A 78 -4.01 -9.56 -3.52
C VAL A 78 -4.44 -8.86 -4.80
N LYS A 79 -4.96 -7.63 -4.63
CA LYS A 79 -5.48 -6.76 -5.70
C LYS A 79 -4.86 -5.38 -5.63
N LEU A 80 -4.67 -4.79 -6.81
CA LEU A 80 -4.36 -3.38 -6.98
C LEU A 80 -5.51 -2.71 -7.75
N VAL A 81 -6.30 -1.90 -7.06
CA VAL A 81 -7.52 -1.28 -7.59
C VAL A 81 -7.25 0.19 -7.89
N ASP A 82 -7.37 0.61 -9.15
CA ASP A 82 -7.27 2.01 -9.54
C ASP A 82 -8.45 2.81 -8.94
N THR A 83 -8.12 3.94 -8.31
CA THR A 83 -9.11 4.84 -7.70
C THR A 83 -9.33 6.13 -8.49
N THR A 84 -8.62 6.29 -9.61
CA THR A 84 -8.59 7.54 -10.40
C THR A 84 -9.45 7.49 -11.67
N SER A 85 -10.02 6.34 -12.02
CA SER A 85 -10.82 6.13 -13.23
C SER A 85 -12.25 5.68 -12.94
N GLY A 86 -12.96 6.43 -12.09
CA GLY A 86 -14.39 6.29 -11.88
C GLY A 86 -14.76 6.13 -10.41
N MET A 87 -14.42 4.97 -9.81
CA MET A 87 -14.94 4.49 -8.52
C MET A 87 -14.97 5.54 -7.39
N PHE A 88 -13.99 6.45 -7.36
CA PHE A 88 -13.92 7.57 -6.39
C PHE A 88 -13.88 8.95 -7.04
N MET A 89 -13.29 9.04 -8.24
CA MET A 89 -13.14 10.27 -9.00
C MET A 89 -12.93 9.96 -10.47
N ASN A 90 -13.25 10.90 -11.35
CA ASN A 90 -12.89 10.81 -12.75
C ASN A 90 -11.43 11.24 -12.99
N LYS A 91 -10.90 10.89 -14.17
CA LYS A 91 -9.48 11.10 -14.52
C LYS A 91 -9.06 12.58 -14.55
N TRP A 92 -10.01 13.48 -14.81
CA TRP A 92 -9.76 14.91 -14.84
C TRP A 92 -9.67 15.47 -13.41
N GLU A 93 -10.60 15.08 -12.54
CA GLU A 93 -10.58 15.40 -11.11
C GLU A 93 -9.29 14.92 -10.44
N SER A 94 -8.87 13.68 -10.70
CA SER A 94 -7.63 13.14 -10.13
C SER A 94 -6.40 13.94 -10.55
N THR A 95 -6.38 14.44 -11.79
CA THR A 95 -5.27 15.22 -12.31
C THR A 95 -5.26 16.61 -11.69
N TRP A 96 -6.41 17.29 -11.63
CA TRP A 96 -6.54 18.60 -11.00
C TRP A 96 -6.17 18.58 -9.51
N MET A 97 -6.51 17.50 -8.81
CA MET A 97 -6.21 17.32 -7.38
C MET A 97 -4.80 16.78 -7.10
N GLY A 98 -4.00 16.46 -8.13
CA GLY A 98 -2.66 15.87 -7.95
C GLY A 98 -2.66 14.42 -7.44
N LEU A 99 -3.77 13.70 -7.60
CA LEU A 99 -3.99 12.32 -7.14
C LEU A 99 -3.79 11.27 -8.23
N SER A 100 -3.32 11.66 -9.42
CA SER A 100 -3.08 10.74 -10.54
C SER A 100 -2.15 9.58 -10.13
N GLY A 101 -2.59 8.35 -10.44
CA GLY A 101 -1.91 7.12 -10.03
C GLY A 101 -2.28 6.64 -8.62
N SER A 102 -3.35 7.16 -8.01
CA SER A 102 -3.87 6.63 -6.75
C SER A 102 -4.49 5.24 -6.93
N ALA A 103 -4.09 4.30 -6.09
CA ALA A 103 -4.62 2.94 -6.09
C ALA A 103 -4.73 2.39 -4.67
N ILE A 104 -5.65 1.45 -4.48
CA ILE A 104 -5.78 0.65 -3.27
C ILE A 104 -5.08 -0.69 -3.52
N LEU A 105 -4.05 -0.97 -2.73
CA LEU A 105 -3.48 -2.31 -2.59
C LEU A 105 -4.18 -3.01 -1.42
N MET A 106 -4.81 -4.16 -1.68
CA MET A 106 -5.55 -4.90 -0.66
C MET A 106 -5.39 -6.41 -0.80
N GLY A 107 -5.65 -7.14 0.28
CA GLY A 107 -5.62 -8.61 0.29
C GLY A 107 -5.61 -9.18 1.71
N ARG A 108 -5.20 -10.45 1.81
CA ARG A 108 -5.02 -11.20 3.06
C ARG A 108 -3.61 -11.79 3.12
N LYS A 109 -2.96 -11.72 4.28
CA LYS A 109 -1.69 -12.43 4.55
C LYS A 109 -1.95 -13.85 5.00
#